data_AF-A0A7W2R491-F1
#
_entry.id   AF-A0A7W2R491-F1
#
_cell.length_a   1.000
_cell.length_b   1.000
_cell.length_c   1.000
_cell.angle_alpha   90.00
_cell.angle_beta   90.00
_cell.angle_gamma   90.00
#
_symmetry.space_group_name_H-M   'P 1'
#
loop_
_entity.id
_entity.type
_entity.pdbx_description
1 polymer ?
#
loop_
_entity_poly.entity_id
_entity_poly.type
_entity_poly.pdbx_seq_one_letter_code
_entity_poly.pdbx_strand_id
1 'polypeptide(L)'
;MEKLKTAQLFRNDLIPISGKLVERYNQCLKILGLTETKLTSFSIDGLGWSPEIAEEKKVIHYLNNGEANPNAIIITPLQKGKPVYMPFHTFDREMMQLIFRTHGDIINDITRDCAICVDFDQFIDAFYEPLDVLKYKDISISFKLINNLNKIQKQQFELIDRFKQGHNFIDENLHQRLLNSAKTYGDLRHRNLDLKELYFTTDSFYTKAFGGVYVLRDFITPIVVFEDEKWHKEAIKDTSHDVLIYHISQPELLDKLRDHLIIEYNLDDVVKTARYERIKKFMFSQFLQETQHPIKDILDDKVLFKGYLNKLPIEDRKRVMSVELYLEKMEVSNQYKLADTVDEELFEALQKPHSSLNAKHQDLIWKLLVNISSLDVLFLYWYDKEQFYEKYRNWDDSLKDWVIATIRNNI
;
A
#
# COMPACT_ATOMS: atom_id res chain seq x y z
N MET A 1 -19.61 -3.32 5.18
CA MET A 1 -18.85 -2.75 4.04
C MET A 1 -19.73 -1.96 3.06
N GLU A 2 -21.03 -2.28 2.92
CA GLU A 2 -21.91 -1.62 1.94
C GLU A 2 -21.93 -0.08 2.04
N LYS A 3 -22.01 0.50 3.24
CA LYS A 3 -21.95 1.98 3.40
C LYS A 3 -20.70 2.61 2.75
N LEU A 4 -19.53 1.98 2.85
CA LEU A 4 -18.30 2.47 2.20
C LEU A 4 -18.37 2.34 0.68
N LYS A 5 -18.96 1.26 0.16
CA LYS A 5 -19.17 1.08 -1.28
C LYS A 5 -20.10 2.16 -1.84
N THR A 6 -21.23 2.40 -1.18
CA THR A 6 -22.18 3.47 -1.54
C THR A 6 -21.52 4.85 -1.50
N ALA A 7 -20.63 5.07 -0.52
CA ALA A 7 -19.86 6.30 -0.40
C ALA A 7 -18.66 6.40 -1.36
N GLN A 8 -18.43 5.40 -2.22
CA GLN A 8 -17.27 5.29 -3.13
C GLN A 8 -15.90 5.26 -2.41
N LEU A 9 -15.89 4.90 -1.13
CA LEU A 9 -14.68 4.82 -0.31
C LEU A 9 -14.07 3.42 -0.26
N PHE A 10 -14.67 2.43 -0.91
CA PHE A 10 -14.17 1.05 -0.95
C PHE A 10 -13.94 0.56 -2.38
N ARG A 11 -12.66 0.39 -2.76
CA ARG A 11 -12.23 -0.27 -4.00
C ARG A 11 -12.92 0.25 -5.28
N ASN A 12 -13.20 1.55 -5.37
CA ASN A 12 -14.02 2.14 -6.43
C ASN A 12 -13.32 2.25 -7.80
N ASP A 13 -11.99 2.19 -7.86
CA ASP A 13 -11.22 2.43 -9.09
C ASP A 13 -10.72 1.16 -9.78
N LEU A 14 -11.19 -0.02 -9.36
CA LEU A 14 -10.84 -1.28 -10.00
C LEU A 14 -11.28 -1.33 -11.47
N ILE A 15 -10.49 -2.02 -12.28
CA ILE A 15 -10.73 -2.18 -13.71
C ILE A 15 -11.45 -3.51 -13.94
N PRO A 16 -12.65 -3.52 -14.52
CA PRO A 16 -13.35 -4.77 -14.81
C PRO A 16 -12.65 -5.54 -15.95
N ILE A 17 -12.48 -6.85 -15.74
CA ILE A 17 -11.86 -7.81 -16.65
C ILE A 17 -12.88 -8.88 -17.01
N SER A 18 -13.09 -9.11 -18.31
CA SER A 18 -14.02 -10.11 -18.83
C SER A 18 -13.62 -10.57 -20.24
N GLY A 19 -14.24 -11.65 -20.72
CA GLY A 19 -14.01 -12.19 -22.05
C GLY A 19 -12.55 -12.59 -22.28
N LYS A 20 -11.96 -12.21 -23.43
CA LYS A 20 -10.58 -12.56 -23.79
C LYS A 20 -9.52 -12.07 -22.79
N LEU A 21 -9.81 -11.02 -22.02
CA LEU A 21 -8.87 -10.54 -21.01
C LEU A 21 -8.71 -11.56 -19.86
N VAL A 22 -9.73 -12.35 -19.54
CA VAL A 22 -9.61 -13.43 -18.56
C VAL A 22 -8.63 -14.50 -19.02
N GLU A 23 -8.70 -14.89 -20.29
CA GLU A 23 -7.77 -15.87 -20.89
C GLU A 23 -6.32 -15.38 -20.83
N ARG A 24 -6.08 -14.11 -21.21
CA ARG A 24 -4.74 -13.49 -21.14
C ARG A 24 -4.22 -13.38 -19.71
N TYR A 25 -5.09 -13.05 -18.77
CA TYR A 25 -4.74 -12.98 -17.35
C TYR A 25 -4.35 -14.37 -16.81
N ASN A 26 -5.12 -15.41 -17.15
CA ASN A 26 -4.81 -16.80 -16.81
C ASN A 26 -3.48 -17.28 -17.44
N GLN A 27 -3.15 -16.83 -18.65
CA GLN A 27 -1.83 -17.08 -19.24
C GLN A 27 -0.70 -16.40 -18.44
N CYS A 28 -0.93 -15.19 -17.92
CA CYS A 28 0.01 -14.53 -17.02
C CYS A 28 0.19 -15.30 -15.71
N LEU A 29 -0.91 -15.73 -15.08
CA LEU A 29 -0.85 -16.57 -13.87
C LEU A 29 0.01 -17.82 -14.09
N LYS A 30 -0.21 -18.55 -15.20
CA LYS A 30 0.61 -19.72 -15.57
C LYS A 30 2.10 -19.37 -15.73
N ILE A 31 2.40 -18.24 -16.37
CA ILE A 31 3.78 -17.77 -16.55
C ILE A 31 4.47 -17.50 -15.22
N LEU A 32 3.72 -16.98 -14.24
CA LEU A 32 4.19 -16.70 -12.87
C LEU A 32 4.23 -17.95 -11.98
N GLY A 33 3.88 -19.14 -12.50
CA GLY A 33 3.83 -20.38 -11.72
C GLY A 33 2.56 -20.57 -10.89
N LEU A 34 1.54 -19.75 -11.14
CA LEU A 34 0.28 -19.74 -10.40
C LEU A 34 -0.81 -20.54 -11.11
N THR A 35 -1.77 -21.03 -10.34
CA THR A 35 -2.97 -21.69 -10.88
C THR A 35 -3.89 -20.68 -11.55
N GLU A 36 -4.58 -21.08 -12.61
CA GLU A 36 -5.61 -20.24 -13.25
C GLU A 36 -6.76 -19.95 -12.29
N THR A 37 -7.43 -18.81 -12.48
CA THR A 37 -8.73 -18.54 -11.87
C THR A 37 -9.84 -19.21 -12.68
N LYS A 38 -10.91 -19.64 -12.00
CA LYS A 38 -12.12 -20.17 -12.61
C LYS A 38 -13.17 -19.08 -12.86
N LEU A 39 -12.91 -17.84 -12.42
CA LEU A 39 -13.82 -16.72 -12.60
C LEU A 39 -13.92 -16.34 -14.08
N THR A 40 -15.14 -16.07 -14.54
CA THR A 40 -15.43 -15.60 -15.91
C THR A 40 -15.37 -14.08 -16.04
N SER A 41 -15.36 -13.38 -14.91
CA SER A 41 -15.12 -11.94 -14.79
C SER A 41 -14.65 -11.58 -13.39
N PHE A 42 -13.80 -10.57 -13.27
CA PHE A 42 -13.28 -10.04 -12.01
C PHE A 42 -12.77 -8.62 -12.22
N SER A 43 -12.28 -7.96 -11.18
CA SER A 43 -11.74 -6.60 -11.28
C SER A 43 -10.28 -6.58 -10.81
N ILE A 44 -9.45 -5.74 -11.41
CA ILE A 44 -8.03 -5.60 -11.04
C ILE A 44 -7.67 -4.18 -10.64
N ASP A 45 -6.64 -4.04 -9.81
CA ASP A 45 -6.06 -2.76 -9.43
C ASP A 45 -4.90 -2.34 -10.36
N GLY A 46 -4.14 -1.31 -9.98
CA GLY A 46 -2.99 -0.82 -10.74
C GLY A 46 -1.88 -1.87 -10.95
N LEU A 47 -1.68 -2.79 -9.99
CA LEU A 47 -0.68 -3.87 -10.08
C LEU A 47 -1.18 -5.06 -10.91
N GLY A 48 -2.48 -5.12 -11.18
CA GLY A 48 -3.13 -6.29 -11.75
C GLY A 48 -3.62 -7.27 -10.69
N TRP A 49 -3.63 -6.90 -9.41
CA TRP A 49 -4.18 -7.71 -8.32
C TRP A 49 -5.71 -7.63 -8.30
N SER A 50 -6.38 -8.76 -8.09
CA SER A 50 -7.84 -8.88 -8.00
C SER A 50 -8.28 -9.33 -6.60
N PRO A 51 -9.19 -8.59 -5.94
CA PRO A 51 -9.77 -9.05 -4.68
C PRO A 51 -10.60 -10.33 -4.84
N GLU A 52 -11.29 -10.51 -5.96
CA GLU A 52 -12.11 -11.69 -6.23
C GLU A 52 -11.24 -12.95 -6.40
N ILE A 53 -10.10 -12.82 -7.09
CA ILE A 53 -9.13 -13.93 -7.23
C ILE A 53 -8.44 -14.22 -5.90
N ALA A 54 -8.10 -13.19 -5.12
CA ALA A 54 -7.53 -13.37 -3.79
C ALA A 54 -8.48 -14.14 -2.86
N GLU A 55 -9.79 -13.85 -2.94
CA GLU A 55 -10.84 -14.59 -2.22
C GLU A 55 -10.98 -16.03 -2.73
N GLU A 56 -11.03 -16.24 -4.06
CA GLU A 56 -11.09 -17.58 -4.67
C GLU A 56 -9.92 -18.46 -4.23
N LYS A 57 -8.70 -17.90 -4.22
CA LYS A 57 -7.47 -18.62 -3.88
C LYS A 57 -7.22 -18.70 -2.37
N LYS A 58 -7.92 -17.91 -1.56
CA LYS A 58 -7.66 -17.71 -0.12
C LYS A 58 -6.23 -17.24 0.16
N VAL A 59 -5.64 -16.48 -0.76
CA VAL A 59 -4.29 -15.93 -0.64
C VAL A 59 -4.37 -14.45 -1.04
N ILE A 60 -4.17 -13.55 -0.08
CA ILE A 60 -4.26 -12.11 -0.32
C ILE A 60 -3.23 -11.69 -1.36
N HIS A 61 -1.95 -12.01 -1.17
CA HIS A 61 -0.85 -11.62 -2.06
C HIS A 61 -0.53 -12.70 -3.11
N TYR A 62 -1.54 -13.22 -3.81
CA TYR A 62 -1.35 -14.36 -4.72
C TYR A 62 -0.43 -14.09 -5.92
N LEU A 63 -0.12 -12.83 -6.24
CA LEU A 63 0.85 -12.48 -7.29
C LEU A 63 2.30 -12.60 -6.80
N ASN A 64 2.53 -12.70 -5.50
CA ASN A 64 3.86 -12.80 -4.93
C ASN A 64 4.23 -14.27 -4.75
N ASN A 65 5.42 -14.66 -5.20
CA ASN A 65 5.98 -15.98 -4.97
C ASN A 65 6.80 -15.94 -3.67
N GLY A 66 6.10 -16.10 -2.54
CA GLY A 66 6.67 -15.82 -1.23
C GLY A 66 6.74 -14.33 -0.93
N GLU A 67 7.52 -13.96 0.08
CA GLU A 67 7.61 -12.56 0.54
C GLU A 67 8.66 -11.74 -0.24
N ALA A 68 9.63 -12.40 -0.89
CA ALA A 68 10.75 -11.74 -1.56
C ALA A 68 10.55 -11.51 -3.07
N ASN A 69 9.55 -12.14 -3.69
CA ASN A 69 9.39 -12.12 -5.15
C ASN A 69 8.00 -11.58 -5.56
N PRO A 70 7.79 -10.25 -5.50
CA PRO A 70 6.57 -9.62 -5.95
C PRO A 70 6.49 -9.57 -7.48
N ASN A 71 5.28 -9.74 -8.02
CA ASN A 71 5.03 -9.63 -9.46
C ASN A 71 3.82 -8.72 -9.74
N ALA A 72 3.75 -8.21 -10.97
CA ALA A 72 2.58 -7.52 -11.48
C ALA A 72 2.09 -8.12 -12.80
N ILE A 73 0.82 -7.88 -13.12
CA ILE A 73 0.23 -8.23 -14.41
C ILE A 73 -0.31 -6.95 -15.05
N ILE A 74 0.21 -6.59 -16.22
CA ILE A 74 -0.30 -5.49 -17.03
C ILE A 74 -1.05 -6.06 -18.22
N ILE A 75 -2.36 -5.82 -18.25
CA ILE A 75 -3.26 -6.36 -19.28
C ILE A 75 -4.01 -5.27 -20.04
N THR A 76 -3.94 -4.02 -19.58
CA THR A 76 -4.64 -2.88 -20.17
C THR A 76 -3.93 -1.57 -19.86
N PRO A 77 -3.94 -0.57 -20.78
CA PRO A 77 -3.39 0.75 -20.50
C PRO A 77 -4.17 1.49 -19.41
N LEU A 78 -5.40 1.05 -19.09
CA LEU A 78 -6.24 1.62 -18.05
C LEU A 78 -5.64 1.49 -16.64
N GLN A 79 -4.64 0.61 -16.45
CA GLN A 79 -3.89 0.49 -15.19
C GLN A 79 -3.01 1.72 -14.92
N LYS A 80 -2.72 2.56 -15.93
CA LYS A 80 -1.93 3.78 -15.76
C LYS A 80 -2.58 4.71 -14.73
N GLY A 81 -1.85 4.97 -13.64
CA GLY A 81 -2.27 5.88 -12.58
C GLY A 81 -3.37 5.33 -11.65
N LYS A 82 -3.76 4.07 -11.80
CA LYS A 82 -4.76 3.45 -10.91
C LYS A 82 -4.18 3.15 -9.52
N PRO A 83 -5.01 3.19 -8.47
CA PRO A 83 -4.57 2.82 -7.13
C PRO A 83 -4.07 1.37 -7.09
N VAL A 84 -3.04 1.13 -6.29
CA VAL A 84 -2.62 -0.21 -5.86
C VAL A 84 -3.27 -0.41 -4.49
N TYR A 85 -4.27 -1.29 -4.40
CA TYR A 85 -5.08 -1.42 -3.19
C TYR A 85 -4.44 -2.31 -2.13
N MET A 86 -3.56 -3.22 -2.56
CA MET A 86 -2.92 -4.18 -1.68
C MET A 86 -1.42 -4.27 -1.93
N PRO A 87 -0.68 -3.15 -1.79
CA PRO A 87 0.76 -3.13 -1.97
C PRO A 87 1.43 -4.02 -0.92
N PHE A 88 2.47 -4.74 -1.33
CA PHE A 88 3.33 -5.48 -0.42
C PHE A 88 4.45 -4.57 0.11
N HIS A 89 4.92 -3.63 -0.73
CA HIS A 89 5.85 -2.57 -0.37
C HIS A 89 5.24 -1.19 -0.61
N THR A 90 5.62 -0.19 0.20
CA THR A 90 5.17 1.20 -0.03
C THR A 90 5.62 1.77 -1.38
N PHE A 91 6.68 1.23 -1.98
CA PHE A 91 7.18 1.66 -3.29
C PHE A 91 6.55 0.93 -4.50
N ASP A 92 5.70 -0.09 -4.30
CA ASP A 92 5.07 -0.83 -5.42
C ASP A 92 4.31 0.09 -6.39
N ARG A 93 3.64 1.11 -5.84
CA ARG A 93 2.93 2.13 -6.63
C ARG A 93 3.89 2.96 -7.47
N GLU A 94 5.04 3.33 -6.93
CA GLU A 94 6.06 4.14 -7.62
C GLU A 94 6.71 3.36 -8.76
N MET A 95 6.97 2.05 -8.55
CA MET A 95 7.45 1.17 -9.61
C MET A 95 6.45 1.10 -10.78
N MET A 96 5.15 0.95 -10.49
CA MET A 96 4.13 0.97 -11.53
C MET A 96 4.05 2.32 -12.26
N GLN A 97 4.20 3.44 -11.54
CA GLN A 97 4.26 4.77 -12.16
C GLN A 97 5.48 4.91 -13.08
N LEU A 98 6.66 4.42 -12.66
CA LEU A 98 7.88 4.41 -13.46
C LEU A 98 7.70 3.61 -14.75
N ILE A 99 7.11 2.42 -14.66
CA ILE A 99 6.81 1.56 -15.82
C ILE A 99 5.93 2.30 -16.82
N PHE A 100 4.79 2.83 -16.39
CA PHE A 100 3.87 3.52 -17.31
C PHE A 100 4.38 4.87 -17.82
N ARG A 101 5.24 5.55 -17.06
CA ARG A 101 5.92 6.77 -17.51
C ARG A 101 6.91 6.48 -18.63
N THR A 102 7.64 5.36 -18.54
CA THR A 102 8.72 5.03 -19.47
C THR A 102 8.20 4.27 -20.70
N HIS A 103 7.32 3.29 -20.49
CA HIS A 103 6.88 2.34 -21.51
C HIS A 103 5.39 2.47 -21.88
N GLY A 104 4.72 3.55 -21.49
CA GLY A 104 3.26 3.69 -21.64
C GLY A 104 2.72 3.45 -23.05
N ASP A 105 3.38 4.00 -24.08
CA ASP A 105 2.96 3.83 -25.48
C ASP A 105 3.17 2.39 -25.97
N ILE A 106 4.26 1.74 -25.53
CA ILE A 106 4.59 0.35 -25.84
C ILE A 106 3.56 -0.57 -25.17
N ILE A 107 3.25 -0.33 -23.89
CA ILE A 107 2.23 -1.07 -23.15
C ILE A 107 0.87 -0.94 -23.84
N ASN A 108 0.50 0.26 -24.28
CA ASN A 108 -0.76 0.50 -24.99
C ASN A 108 -0.84 -0.31 -26.30
N ASP A 109 0.24 -0.43 -27.06
CA ASP A 109 0.25 -1.28 -28.24
C ASP A 109 0.19 -2.78 -27.86
N ILE A 110 1.05 -3.24 -26.94
CA ILE A 110 1.14 -4.64 -26.51
C ILE A 110 -0.21 -5.16 -26.00
N THR A 111 -0.88 -4.39 -25.14
CA THR A 111 -2.10 -4.85 -24.46
C THR A 111 -3.35 -4.92 -25.35
N ARG A 112 -3.27 -4.52 -26.62
CA ARG A 112 -4.36 -4.72 -27.60
C ARG A 112 -4.70 -6.19 -27.80
N ASP A 113 -3.67 -7.01 -27.96
CA ASP A 113 -3.76 -8.44 -28.27
C ASP A 113 -2.98 -9.34 -27.30
N CYS A 114 -2.15 -8.76 -26.43
CA CYS A 114 -1.24 -9.46 -25.53
C CYS A 114 -1.42 -8.99 -24.06
N ALA A 115 -0.58 -9.48 -23.16
CA ALA A 115 -0.46 -9.08 -21.77
C ALA A 115 1.00 -9.25 -21.30
N ILE A 116 1.35 -8.55 -20.23
CA ILE A 116 2.72 -8.43 -19.73
C ILE A 116 2.73 -8.91 -18.28
N CYS A 117 3.58 -9.90 -17.98
CA CYS A 117 4.02 -10.18 -16.62
C CYS A 117 5.19 -9.26 -16.31
N VAL A 118 5.17 -8.61 -15.15
CA VAL A 118 6.27 -7.82 -14.63
C VAL A 118 6.82 -8.57 -13.42
N ASP A 119 8.12 -8.76 -13.42
CA ASP A 119 8.85 -9.35 -12.32
C ASP A 119 9.69 -8.25 -11.68
N PHE A 120 9.54 -8.11 -10.36
CA PHE A 120 10.33 -7.19 -9.56
C PHE A 120 11.36 -8.05 -8.82
N ASP A 121 12.61 -7.94 -9.25
CA ASP A 121 13.72 -8.71 -8.67
C ASP A 121 14.53 -7.78 -7.75
N GLN A 122 14.54 -8.12 -6.46
CA GLN A 122 15.29 -7.41 -5.42
C GLN A 122 16.70 -7.98 -5.22
N PHE A 123 17.14 -8.86 -6.12
CA PHE A 123 18.36 -9.67 -6.03
C PHE A 123 18.39 -10.57 -4.78
N ILE A 124 17.21 -11.02 -4.36
CA ILE A 124 16.99 -11.83 -3.17
C ILE A 124 16.05 -12.98 -3.54
N ASP A 125 16.59 -14.20 -3.60
CA ASP A 125 15.80 -15.38 -3.97
C ASP A 125 14.72 -15.70 -2.93
N ALA A 126 15.09 -15.58 -1.65
CA ALA A 126 14.22 -15.83 -0.51
C ALA A 126 14.78 -15.12 0.73
N PHE A 127 13.89 -14.81 1.65
CA PHE A 127 14.25 -14.38 2.99
C PHE A 127 14.58 -15.58 3.89
N TYR A 128 15.67 -15.47 4.64
CA TYR A 128 16.08 -16.45 5.64
C TYR A 128 16.04 -15.87 7.05
N GLU A 129 16.39 -14.59 7.19
CA GLU A 129 16.46 -13.88 8.46
C GLU A 129 15.71 -12.54 8.39
N PRO A 130 15.11 -12.04 9.49
CA PRO A 130 14.31 -10.82 9.49
C PRO A 130 15.03 -9.58 8.96
N LEU A 131 16.34 -9.47 9.22
CA LEU A 131 17.14 -8.33 8.78
C LEU A 131 17.59 -8.44 7.31
N ASP A 132 17.26 -9.53 6.60
CA ASP A 132 17.44 -9.61 5.14
C ASP A 132 16.67 -8.51 4.41
N VAL A 133 15.62 -7.94 5.01
CA VAL A 133 14.92 -6.75 4.49
C VAL A 133 15.86 -5.56 4.31
N LEU A 134 16.98 -5.49 5.05
CA LEU A 134 17.99 -4.44 4.88
C LEU A 134 18.74 -4.55 3.56
N LYS A 135 18.70 -5.69 2.87
CA LYS A 135 19.31 -5.88 1.54
C LYS A 135 18.52 -5.17 0.42
N TYR A 136 17.25 -4.83 0.66
CA TYR A 136 16.37 -4.20 -0.34
C TYR A 136 16.86 -2.81 -0.69
N LYS A 137 17.48 -2.60 -1.85
CA LYS A 137 17.94 -1.27 -2.24
C LYS A 137 17.63 -0.98 -3.69
N ASP A 138 18.15 -1.82 -4.57
CA ASP A 138 17.96 -1.71 -6.00
C ASP A 138 17.04 -2.84 -6.46
N ILE A 139 16.06 -2.48 -7.27
CA ILE A 139 15.09 -3.41 -7.84
C ILE A 139 15.22 -3.36 -9.36
N SER A 140 15.48 -4.51 -9.98
CA SER A 140 15.34 -4.69 -11.42
C SER A 140 13.89 -5.01 -11.75
N ILE A 141 13.39 -4.36 -12.79
CA ILE A 141 12.03 -4.53 -13.28
C ILE A 141 12.11 -5.15 -14.66
N SER A 142 11.78 -6.44 -14.74
CA SER A 142 11.86 -7.22 -15.97
C SER A 142 10.46 -7.54 -16.52
N PHE A 143 10.37 -7.75 -17.83
CA PHE A 143 9.09 -7.89 -18.53
C PHE A 143 9.04 -9.18 -19.34
N LYS A 144 7.91 -9.89 -19.23
CA LYS A 144 7.65 -11.10 -20.01
C LYS A 144 6.28 -11.03 -20.67
N LEU A 145 6.26 -11.17 -22.00
CA LEU A 145 5.03 -11.19 -22.78
C LEU A 145 4.42 -12.59 -22.79
N ILE A 146 3.09 -12.67 -22.70
CA ILE A 146 2.39 -13.94 -22.96
C ILE A 146 2.73 -14.48 -24.36
N ASN A 147 2.71 -15.79 -24.50
CA ASN A 147 3.07 -16.50 -25.74
C ASN A 147 4.48 -16.24 -26.27
N ASN A 148 5.37 -15.57 -25.51
CA ASN A 148 6.70 -15.14 -25.94
C ASN A 148 6.66 -14.33 -27.26
N LEU A 149 5.71 -13.40 -27.38
CA LEU A 149 5.47 -12.62 -28.60
C LEU A 149 6.75 -11.92 -29.14
N ASN A 150 7.63 -11.48 -28.24
CA ASN A 150 8.94 -10.92 -28.59
C ASN A 150 9.87 -11.93 -29.28
N LYS A 151 9.90 -13.20 -28.83
CA LYS A 151 10.67 -14.26 -29.49
C LYS A 151 10.07 -14.60 -30.85
N ILE A 152 8.75 -14.62 -30.95
CA ILE A 152 8.03 -14.86 -32.22
C ILE A 152 8.34 -13.75 -33.23
N GLN A 153 8.39 -12.49 -32.79
CA GLN A 153 8.77 -11.37 -33.65
C GLN A 153 10.20 -11.52 -34.20
N LYS A 154 11.17 -11.92 -33.36
CA LYS A 154 12.54 -12.21 -33.80
C LYS A 154 12.56 -13.31 -34.87
N GLN A 155 11.79 -14.38 -34.66
CA GLN A 155 11.65 -15.45 -35.65
C GLN A 155 11.00 -14.98 -36.96
N GLN A 156 10.03 -14.06 -36.90
CA GLN A 156 9.46 -13.45 -38.11
C GLN A 156 10.51 -12.64 -38.87
N PHE A 157 11.33 -11.84 -38.18
CA PHE A 157 12.42 -11.11 -38.83
C PHE A 157 13.45 -12.05 -39.47
N GLU A 158 13.84 -13.13 -38.79
CA GLU A 158 14.74 -14.15 -39.37
C GLU A 158 14.16 -14.79 -40.65
N LEU A 159 12.86 -15.08 -40.67
CA LEU A 159 12.18 -15.59 -41.87
C LEU A 159 12.20 -14.56 -43.01
N ILE A 160 11.97 -13.29 -42.69
CA ILE A 160 11.98 -12.19 -43.67
C ILE A 160 13.40 -11.97 -44.21
N ASP A 161 14.41 -11.98 -43.36
CA ASP A 161 15.80 -11.81 -43.77
C ASP A 161 16.25 -12.98 -44.63
N ARG A 162 15.90 -14.22 -44.25
CA ARG A 162 16.12 -15.39 -45.10
C ARG A 162 15.42 -15.26 -46.45
N PHE A 163 14.18 -14.76 -46.48
CA PHE A 163 13.43 -14.54 -47.73
C PHE A 163 14.12 -13.52 -48.65
N LYS A 164 14.71 -12.46 -48.08
CA LYS A 164 15.44 -11.43 -48.82
C LYS A 164 16.83 -11.87 -49.32
N GLN A 165 17.36 -12.99 -48.83
CA GLN A 165 18.68 -13.48 -49.22
C GLN A 165 18.66 -14.25 -50.54
N GLY A 166 19.47 -13.81 -51.51
CA GLY A 166 19.69 -14.52 -52.77
C GLY A 166 18.40 -14.79 -53.55
N HIS A 167 18.18 -16.05 -53.91
CA HIS A 167 16.98 -16.50 -54.64
C HIS A 167 15.92 -17.13 -53.72
N ASN A 168 16.01 -16.99 -52.39
CA ASN A 168 15.04 -17.60 -51.47
C ASN A 168 13.60 -17.09 -51.65
N PHE A 169 13.40 -15.99 -52.37
CA PHE A 169 12.07 -15.46 -52.72
C PHE A 169 11.26 -16.36 -53.67
N ILE A 170 11.85 -17.41 -54.26
CA ILE A 170 11.10 -18.41 -55.05
C ILE A 170 10.81 -19.69 -54.24
N ASP A 171 11.29 -19.78 -52.99
CA ASP A 171 11.08 -20.96 -52.13
C ASP A 171 9.64 -20.96 -51.56
N GLU A 172 8.78 -21.78 -52.17
CA GLU A 172 7.39 -21.93 -51.74
C GLU A 172 7.25 -22.43 -50.29
N ASN A 173 8.20 -23.20 -49.77
CA ASN A 173 8.18 -23.62 -48.37
C ASN A 173 8.41 -22.44 -47.43
N LEU A 174 9.31 -21.52 -47.81
CA LEU A 174 9.53 -20.30 -47.05
C LEU A 174 8.32 -19.37 -47.09
N HIS A 175 7.63 -19.29 -48.25
CA HIS A 175 6.36 -18.56 -48.35
C HIS A 175 5.31 -19.11 -47.38
N GLN A 176 5.14 -20.44 -47.33
CA GLN A 176 4.20 -21.08 -46.42
C GLN A 176 4.55 -20.82 -44.95
N ARG A 177 5.83 -20.85 -44.58
CA ARG A 177 6.28 -20.53 -43.22
C ARG A 177 5.97 -19.07 -42.83
N LEU A 178 6.21 -18.11 -43.74
CA LEU A 178 5.85 -16.71 -43.53
C LEU A 178 4.34 -16.52 -43.38
N LEU A 179 3.54 -17.11 -44.29
CA LEU A 179 2.08 -17.03 -44.26
C LEU A 179 1.50 -17.65 -42.99
N ASN A 180 2.00 -18.81 -42.57
CA ASN A 180 1.55 -19.47 -41.34
C ASN A 180 1.90 -18.63 -40.10
N SER A 181 3.10 -18.03 -40.06
CA SER A 181 3.46 -17.13 -38.96
C SER A 181 2.53 -15.91 -38.88
N ALA A 182 2.26 -15.27 -40.03
CA ALA A 182 1.38 -14.11 -40.10
C ALA A 182 -0.09 -14.44 -39.75
N LYS A 183 -0.60 -15.61 -40.17
CA LYS A 183 -1.97 -16.04 -39.83
C LYS A 183 -2.14 -16.35 -38.34
N THR A 184 -1.13 -16.95 -37.71
CA THR A 184 -1.21 -17.35 -36.30
C THR A 184 -0.98 -16.18 -35.34
N TYR A 185 -0.01 -15.31 -35.65
CA TYR A 185 0.46 -14.27 -34.72
C TYR A 185 0.24 -12.84 -35.20
N GLY A 186 -0.31 -12.65 -36.40
CA GLY A 186 -0.38 -11.35 -37.06
C GLY A 186 0.96 -10.91 -37.65
N ASP A 187 0.94 -9.72 -38.25
CA ASP A 187 2.14 -9.06 -38.77
C ASP A 187 2.83 -8.27 -37.65
N LEU A 188 4.00 -8.74 -37.21
CA LEU A 188 4.74 -8.15 -36.10
C LEU A 188 5.80 -7.14 -36.56
N ARG A 189 5.99 -6.90 -37.86
CA ARG A 189 7.12 -6.11 -38.39
C ARG A 189 7.17 -4.68 -37.88
N HIS A 190 6.01 -4.08 -37.65
CA HIS A 190 5.88 -2.68 -37.24
C HIS A 190 5.50 -2.52 -35.76
N ARG A 191 5.43 -3.64 -35.02
CA ARG A 191 5.06 -3.64 -33.62
C ARG A 191 6.26 -3.34 -32.75
N ASN A 192 6.13 -2.40 -31.83
CA ASN A 192 7.14 -2.19 -30.82
C ASN A 192 6.83 -3.08 -29.61
N LEU A 193 7.63 -4.14 -29.44
CA LEU A 193 7.50 -5.10 -28.34
C LEU A 193 8.71 -5.04 -27.37
N ASP A 194 9.59 -4.06 -27.55
CA ASP A 194 10.83 -3.93 -26.77
C ASP A 194 10.56 -3.18 -25.46
N LEU A 195 10.32 -3.95 -24.39
CA LEU A 195 10.26 -3.44 -23.03
C LEU A 195 11.63 -3.63 -22.37
N LYS A 196 12.43 -2.56 -22.39
CA LYS A 196 13.73 -2.56 -21.72
C LYS A 196 13.56 -2.66 -20.21
N GLU A 197 14.45 -3.44 -19.59
CA GLU A 197 14.55 -3.54 -18.13
C GLU A 197 14.71 -2.15 -17.51
N LEU A 198 14.02 -1.92 -16.39
CA LEU A 198 14.11 -0.68 -15.63
C LEU A 198 14.75 -0.97 -14.28
N TYR A 199 15.36 0.06 -13.70
CA TYR A 199 15.93 0.00 -12.35
C TYR A 199 15.23 1.01 -11.47
N PHE A 200 14.92 0.60 -10.24
CA PHE A 200 14.32 1.44 -9.22
C PHE A 200 15.13 1.32 -7.93
N THR A 201 15.53 2.44 -7.35
CA THR A 201 16.23 2.46 -6.06
C THR A 201 15.28 2.95 -4.98
N THR A 202 15.20 2.20 -3.89
CA THR A 202 14.43 2.55 -2.70
C THR A 202 15.34 2.89 -1.52
N ASP A 203 14.83 3.74 -0.65
CA ASP A 203 15.49 4.27 0.53
C ASP A 203 14.81 3.71 1.80
N SER A 204 13.94 4.50 2.43
CA SER A 204 13.11 4.09 3.55
C SER A 204 11.76 3.60 3.03
N PHE A 205 11.30 2.46 3.54
CA PHE A 205 10.07 1.83 3.06
C PHE A 205 9.41 0.98 4.15
N TYR A 206 8.19 0.55 3.86
CA TYR A 206 7.50 -0.50 4.62
C TYR A 206 7.28 -1.71 3.72
N THR A 207 7.45 -2.90 4.29
CA THR A 207 7.15 -4.20 3.67
C THR A 207 6.23 -5.03 4.55
N LYS A 208 5.37 -5.84 3.94
CA LYS A 208 4.56 -6.84 4.64
C LYS A 208 5.32 -8.13 4.97
N ALA A 209 6.55 -8.27 4.49
CA ALA A 209 7.41 -9.38 4.89
C ALA A 209 7.51 -9.45 6.42
N PHE A 210 7.68 -10.65 6.96
CA PHE A 210 7.79 -10.88 8.40
C PHE A 210 6.66 -10.24 9.24
N GLY A 211 5.44 -10.19 8.70
CA GLY A 211 4.28 -9.64 9.40
C GLY A 211 4.22 -8.12 9.49
N GLY A 212 5.10 -7.39 8.80
CA GLY A 212 5.13 -5.92 8.77
C GLY A 212 6.42 -5.36 9.34
N VAL A 213 7.20 -4.69 8.49
CA VAL A 213 8.49 -4.08 8.86
C VAL A 213 8.65 -2.72 8.20
N TYR A 214 8.97 -1.71 9.01
CA TYR A 214 9.47 -0.41 8.55
C TYR A 214 10.99 -0.43 8.55
N VAL A 215 11.58 0.01 7.44
CA VAL A 215 13.02 0.21 7.29
C VAL A 215 13.26 1.69 7.06
N LEU A 216 13.89 2.36 8.02
CA LEU A 216 14.14 3.80 8.04
C LEU A 216 15.65 4.04 7.91
N ARG A 217 16.16 4.36 6.71
CA ARG A 217 17.61 4.41 6.43
C ARG A 217 18.23 5.80 6.42
N ASP A 218 17.47 6.82 6.07
CA ASP A 218 18.01 8.18 5.81
C ASP A 218 18.09 9.03 7.09
N PHE A 219 18.44 8.39 8.21
CA PHE A 219 18.49 9.00 9.54
C PHE A 219 19.85 8.74 10.18
N ILE A 220 20.12 9.39 11.33
CA ILE A 220 21.41 9.33 12.03
C ILE A 220 21.89 7.89 12.22
N THR A 221 20.96 6.99 12.55
CA THR A 221 21.17 5.55 12.61
C THR A 221 19.96 4.88 11.97
N PRO A 222 20.13 3.88 11.09
CA PRO A 222 18.98 3.18 10.53
C PRO A 222 18.12 2.55 11.61
N ILE A 223 16.81 2.68 11.47
CA ILE A 223 15.83 2.13 12.40
C ILE A 223 14.98 1.09 11.68
N VAL A 224 14.84 -0.10 12.28
CA VAL A 224 13.94 -1.15 11.84
C VAL A 224 12.84 -1.30 12.87
N VAL A 225 11.59 -1.13 12.45
CA VAL A 225 10.41 -1.27 13.33
C VAL A 225 9.60 -2.47 12.87
N PHE A 226 9.46 -3.46 13.74
CA PHE A 226 8.66 -4.66 13.50
C PHE A 226 7.26 -4.51 14.10
N GLU A 227 6.25 -4.86 13.32
CA GLU A 227 4.86 -4.99 13.81
C GLU A 227 4.63 -6.35 14.50
N ASP A 228 5.33 -7.40 14.06
CA ASP A 228 5.20 -8.75 14.61
C ASP A 228 6.22 -9.01 15.73
N GLU A 229 5.70 -9.41 16.90
CA GLU A 229 6.50 -9.63 18.11
C GLU A 229 7.48 -10.82 17.96
N LYS A 230 7.09 -11.87 17.23
CA LYS A 230 7.94 -13.05 17.03
C LYS A 230 9.16 -12.66 16.20
N TRP A 231 8.97 -11.93 15.09
CA TRP A 231 10.06 -11.53 14.23
C TRP A 231 10.95 -10.46 14.84
N HIS A 232 10.38 -9.53 15.61
CA HIS A 232 11.16 -8.61 16.45
C HIS A 232 12.12 -9.37 17.38
N LYS A 233 11.63 -10.37 18.12
CA LYS A 233 12.45 -11.18 19.05
C LYS A 233 13.56 -11.96 18.35
N GLU A 234 13.38 -12.32 17.08
CA GLU A 234 14.42 -12.96 16.29
C GLU A 234 15.45 -11.93 15.79
N ALA A 235 14.99 -10.78 15.30
CA ALA A 235 15.85 -9.72 14.78
C ALA A 235 16.84 -9.17 15.81
N ILE A 236 16.42 -8.98 17.07
CA ILE A 236 17.28 -8.44 18.14
C ILE A 236 18.44 -9.37 18.56
N LYS A 237 18.44 -10.64 18.10
CA LYS A 237 19.55 -11.57 18.34
C LYS A 237 20.73 -11.31 17.40
N ASP A 238 20.46 -10.65 16.26
CA ASP A 238 21.49 -10.28 15.33
C ASP A 238 22.31 -9.10 15.88
N THR A 239 23.63 -9.28 15.92
CA THR A 239 24.60 -8.27 16.38
C THR A 239 25.56 -7.85 15.27
N SER A 240 25.34 -8.35 14.04
CA SER A 240 26.16 -8.08 12.87
C SER A 240 25.75 -6.81 12.12
N HIS A 241 24.48 -6.40 12.24
CA HIS A 241 23.96 -5.18 11.64
C HIS A 241 23.99 -4.01 12.62
N ASP A 242 24.56 -2.88 12.20
CA ASP A 242 24.57 -1.62 12.98
C ASP A 242 23.27 -0.84 12.74
N VAL A 243 22.17 -1.33 13.33
CA VAL A 243 20.82 -0.74 13.22
C VAL A 243 20.12 -0.74 14.57
N LEU A 244 19.20 0.20 14.75
CA LEU A 244 18.29 0.20 15.90
C LEU A 244 17.06 -0.63 15.58
N ILE A 245 16.70 -1.56 16.45
CA ILE A 245 15.58 -2.49 16.24
C ILE A 245 14.54 -2.25 17.32
N TYR A 246 13.30 -1.97 16.89
CA TYR A 246 12.17 -1.75 17.79
C TYR A 246 10.98 -2.63 17.41
N HIS A 247 10.17 -2.94 18.40
CA HIS A 247 8.79 -3.37 18.17
C HIS A 247 7.87 -2.13 18.15
N ILE A 248 6.83 -2.14 17.32
CA ILE A 248 5.94 -0.98 17.13
C ILE A 248 5.28 -0.49 18.44
N SER A 249 5.07 -1.38 19.41
CA SER A 249 4.47 -1.06 20.71
C SER A 249 5.48 -0.76 21.82
N GLN A 250 6.78 -0.62 21.52
CA GLN A 250 7.76 -0.24 22.53
C GLN A 250 7.67 1.26 22.86
N PRO A 251 7.51 1.66 24.13
CA PRO A 251 7.38 3.07 24.50
C PRO A 251 8.55 3.95 24.03
N GLU A 252 9.76 3.40 24.03
CA GLU A 252 11.00 4.10 23.67
C GLU A 252 11.08 4.43 22.17
N LEU A 253 10.25 3.82 21.33
CA LEU A 253 10.26 4.05 19.88
C LEU A 253 9.97 5.53 19.57
N LEU A 254 8.90 6.09 20.13
CA LEU A 254 8.50 7.46 19.84
C LEU A 254 9.51 8.49 20.35
N ASP A 255 10.13 8.22 21.50
CA ASP A 255 11.25 9.03 22.00
C ASP A 255 12.39 9.02 20.98
N LYS A 256 12.75 7.83 20.48
CA LYS A 256 13.84 7.71 19.51
C LYS A 256 13.55 8.41 18.18
N LEU A 257 12.32 8.29 17.68
CA LEU A 257 11.89 8.98 16.47
C LEU A 257 11.92 10.51 16.65
N ARG A 258 11.59 11.03 17.84
CA ARG A 258 11.72 12.47 18.15
C ARG A 258 13.18 12.92 18.21
N ASP A 259 14.03 12.16 18.91
CA ASP A 259 15.46 12.45 19.04
C ASP A 259 16.17 12.52 17.68
N HIS A 260 15.70 11.72 16.72
CA HIS A 260 16.22 11.69 15.35
C HIS A 260 15.53 12.69 14.40
N LEU A 261 14.67 13.57 14.92
CA LEU A 261 13.89 14.56 14.14
C LEU A 261 13.05 13.90 13.02
N ILE A 262 12.54 12.70 13.27
CA ILE A 262 11.64 11.97 12.36
C ILE A 262 10.20 12.37 12.60
N ILE A 263 9.84 12.59 13.86
CA ILE A 263 8.52 13.05 14.29
C ILE A 263 8.65 14.26 15.23
N GLU A 264 7.58 15.01 15.35
CA GLU A 264 7.45 16.13 16.26
C GLU A 264 6.01 16.24 16.79
N TYR A 265 5.81 17.04 17.84
CA TYR A 265 4.50 17.43 18.32
C TYR A 265 4.53 18.88 18.85
N ASN A 266 3.37 19.53 18.82
CA ASN A 266 3.15 20.81 19.49
C ASN A 266 1.71 20.82 20.00
N LEU A 267 1.53 20.68 21.32
CA LEU A 267 0.20 20.55 21.91
C LEU A 267 -0.59 21.87 21.85
N ASP A 268 0.06 23.01 22.06
CA ASP A 268 -0.57 24.34 21.99
C ASP A 268 -1.15 24.65 20.60
N ASP A 269 -0.50 24.18 19.54
CA ASP A 269 -0.97 24.37 18.17
C ASP A 269 -1.97 23.30 17.76
N VAL A 270 -1.73 22.03 18.13
CA VAL A 270 -2.57 20.93 17.64
C VAL A 270 -4.01 21.04 18.15
N VAL A 271 -4.24 21.51 19.38
CA VAL A 271 -5.59 21.66 19.97
C VAL A 271 -6.48 22.63 19.20
N LYS A 272 -5.90 23.50 18.36
CA LYS A 272 -6.63 24.46 17.51
C LYS A 272 -7.02 23.87 16.14
N THR A 273 -6.62 22.64 15.85
CA THR A 273 -6.77 22.02 14.52
C THR A 273 -8.01 21.14 14.42
N ALA A 274 -8.56 21.02 13.21
CA ALA A 274 -9.62 20.05 12.92
C ALA A 274 -9.18 18.59 13.10
N ARG A 275 -7.87 18.32 13.01
CA ARG A 275 -7.29 17.00 13.28
C ARG A 275 -7.45 16.60 14.74
N TYR A 276 -7.12 17.50 15.67
CA TYR A 276 -7.29 17.25 17.10
C TYR A 276 -8.75 16.98 17.45
N GLU A 277 -9.66 17.84 16.99
CA GLU A 277 -11.10 17.65 17.21
C GLU A 277 -11.60 16.29 16.69
N ARG A 278 -11.13 15.84 15.52
CA ARG A 278 -11.48 14.53 14.97
C ARG A 278 -10.95 13.38 15.84
N ILE A 279 -9.68 13.42 16.23
CA ILE A 279 -9.05 12.40 17.09
C ILE A 279 -9.78 12.33 18.43
N LYS A 280 -10.01 13.48 19.06
CA LYS A 280 -10.74 13.59 20.32
C LYS A 280 -12.15 13.03 20.25
N LYS A 281 -12.90 13.38 19.20
CA LYS A 281 -14.26 12.84 18.98
C LYS A 281 -14.25 11.33 18.78
N PHE A 282 -13.29 10.80 18.04
CA PHE A 282 -13.19 9.36 17.84
C PHE A 282 -12.81 8.63 19.14
N MET A 283 -11.83 9.12 19.89
CA MET A 283 -11.49 8.61 21.22
C MET A 283 -12.72 8.64 22.15
N PHE A 284 -13.43 9.76 22.19
CA PHE A 284 -14.66 9.89 22.98
C PHE A 284 -15.72 8.84 22.59
N SER A 285 -15.85 8.52 21.29
CA SER A 285 -16.80 7.53 20.81
C SER A 285 -16.53 6.11 21.34
N GLN A 286 -15.29 5.78 21.70
CA GLN A 286 -14.93 4.48 22.26
C GLN A 286 -15.51 4.27 23.67
N PHE A 287 -15.84 5.34 24.38
CA PHE A 287 -16.44 5.30 25.73
C PHE A 287 -17.97 5.38 25.70
N LEU A 288 -18.58 5.58 24.53
CA LEU A 288 -20.03 5.67 24.40
C LEU A 288 -20.68 4.28 24.41
N GLN A 289 -21.44 3.99 25.46
CA GLN A 289 -22.22 2.76 25.60
C GLN A 289 -23.71 3.11 25.82
N GLU A 290 -24.61 2.29 25.27
CA GLU A 290 -26.06 2.38 25.48
C GLU A 290 -26.63 3.80 25.29
N THR A 291 -26.28 4.46 24.18
CA THR A 291 -26.65 5.85 23.95
C THR A 291 -28.11 6.01 23.52
N GLN A 292 -28.81 6.99 24.10
CA GLN A 292 -30.16 7.40 23.67
C GLN A 292 -30.19 8.10 22.30
N HIS A 293 -29.07 8.67 21.86
CA HIS A 293 -28.92 9.35 20.57
C HIS A 293 -27.93 8.59 19.68
N PRO A 294 -28.05 8.68 18.35
CA PRO A 294 -27.04 8.15 17.43
C PRO A 294 -25.65 8.74 17.73
N ILE A 295 -24.60 7.92 17.71
CA ILE A 295 -23.22 8.35 17.99
C ILE A 295 -22.83 9.55 17.12
N LYS A 296 -23.17 9.55 15.83
CA LYS A 296 -22.90 10.67 14.92
C LYS A 296 -23.43 11.99 15.46
N ASP A 297 -24.67 12.02 15.93
CA ASP A 297 -25.32 13.23 16.44
C ASP A 297 -24.65 13.69 17.75
N ILE A 298 -24.24 12.75 18.60
CA ILE A 298 -23.48 13.04 19.82
C ILE A 298 -22.13 13.68 19.50
N LEU A 299 -21.45 13.22 18.46
CA LEU A 299 -20.14 13.74 18.05
C LEU A 299 -20.25 15.10 17.34
N ASP A 300 -21.34 15.37 16.62
CA ASP A 300 -21.49 16.59 15.81
C ASP A 300 -22.18 17.73 16.57
N ASP A 301 -23.09 17.44 17.51
CA ASP A 301 -23.77 18.46 18.33
C ASP A 301 -23.02 18.80 19.62
N LYS A 302 -22.75 20.09 19.84
CA LYS A 302 -21.97 20.56 21.00
C LYS A 302 -22.66 20.33 22.34
N VAL A 303 -23.99 20.37 22.39
CA VAL A 303 -24.76 20.18 23.63
C VAL A 303 -24.79 18.70 24.00
N LEU A 304 -25.06 17.83 23.02
CA LEU A 304 -25.01 16.39 23.20
C LEU A 304 -23.61 15.94 23.59
N PHE A 305 -22.56 16.37 22.88
CA PHE A 305 -21.17 16.05 23.22
C PHE A 305 -20.86 16.34 24.70
N LYS A 306 -21.15 17.55 25.16
CA LYS A 306 -20.94 17.96 26.57
C LYS A 306 -21.80 17.14 27.53
N GLY A 307 -23.05 16.87 27.17
CA GLY A 307 -23.97 16.09 27.98
C GLY A 307 -23.49 14.66 28.21
N TYR A 308 -23.01 13.99 27.16
CA TYR A 308 -22.46 12.63 27.25
C TYR A 308 -21.07 12.60 27.90
N LEU A 309 -20.21 13.57 27.61
CA LEU A 309 -18.91 13.70 28.28
C LEU A 309 -19.06 13.83 29.81
N ASN A 310 -20.07 14.57 30.28
CA ASN A 310 -20.38 14.72 31.70
C ASN A 310 -21.02 13.48 32.35
N LYS A 311 -21.47 12.51 31.55
CA LYS A 311 -21.98 11.22 32.04
C LYS A 311 -20.88 10.17 32.13
N LEU A 312 -19.74 10.36 31.45
CA LEU A 312 -18.60 9.45 31.56
C LEU A 312 -18.04 9.43 32.99
N PRO A 313 -17.52 8.26 33.44
CA PRO A 313 -16.65 8.18 34.61
C PRO A 313 -15.53 9.22 34.55
N ILE A 314 -15.10 9.70 35.71
CA ILE A 314 -14.12 10.77 35.79
C ILE A 314 -12.79 10.41 35.11
N GLU A 315 -12.37 9.15 35.18
CA GLU A 315 -11.13 8.69 34.55
C GLU A 315 -11.22 8.72 33.02
N ASP A 316 -12.31 8.23 32.42
CA ASP A 316 -12.52 8.29 30.96
C ASP A 316 -12.68 9.74 30.47
N ARG A 317 -13.34 10.59 31.26
CA ARG A 317 -13.45 12.02 30.96
C ARG A 317 -12.08 12.70 30.97
N LYS A 318 -11.23 12.39 31.94
CA LYS A 318 -9.85 12.91 32.00
C LYS A 318 -9.07 12.47 30.77
N ARG A 319 -9.21 11.21 30.32
CA ARG A 319 -8.53 10.72 29.12
C ARG A 319 -8.88 11.54 27.87
N VAL A 320 -10.18 11.75 27.63
CA VAL A 320 -10.69 12.53 26.47
C VAL A 320 -10.27 14.00 26.52
N MET A 321 -10.15 14.58 27.71
CA MET A 321 -9.80 16.00 27.91
C MET A 321 -8.33 16.20 28.31
N SER A 322 -7.51 15.16 28.20
CA SER A 322 -6.22 15.12 28.89
C SER A 322 -5.23 16.18 28.40
N VAL A 323 -5.31 16.55 27.12
CA VAL A 323 -4.49 17.61 26.52
C VAL A 323 -4.91 18.99 27.02
N GLU A 324 -6.21 19.32 27.05
CA GLU A 324 -6.64 20.62 27.58
C GLU A 324 -6.35 20.74 29.07
N LEU A 325 -6.60 19.67 29.84
CA LEU A 325 -6.28 19.64 31.27
C LEU A 325 -4.77 19.83 31.50
N TYR A 326 -3.92 19.30 30.62
CA TYR A 326 -2.49 19.51 30.68
C TYR A 326 -2.13 20.97 30.40
N LEU A 327 -2.65 21.56 29.32
CA LEU A 327 -2.38 22.96 28.96
C LEU A 327 -2.88 23.94 30.04
N GLU A 328 -4.09 23.75 30.57
CA GLU A 328 -4.64 24.54 31.68
C GLU A 328 -3.74 24.46 32.94
N LYS A 329 -3.20 23.28 33.24
CA LYS A 329 -2.26 23.11 34.35
C LYS A 329 -0.91 23.78 34.10
N MET A 330 -0.44 23.78 32.85
CA MET A 330 0.81 24.45 32.46
C MET A 330 0.71 25.97 32.57
N GLU A 331 -0.48 26.56 32.40
CA GLU A 331 -0.70 27.99 32.68
C GLU A 331 -0.51 28.34 34.18
N VAL A 332 -0.71 27.37 35.09
CA VAL A 332 -0.62 27.57 36.54
C VAL A 332 0.76 27.20 37.11
N SER A 333 1.36 26.09 36.66
CA SER A 333 2.66 25.62 37.18
C SER A 333 3.37 24.70 36.20
N ASN A 334 4.66 24.95 35.94
CA ASN A 334 5.53 24.14 35.08
C ASN A 334 5.97 22.79 35.68
N GLN A 335 5.40 22.38 36.83
CA GLN A 335 5.80 21.14 37.52
C GLN A 335 5.06 19.89 37.00
N TYR A 336 3.95 20.04 36.28
CA TYR A 336 3.21 18.90 35.75
C TYR A 336 3.92 18.30 34.55
N LYS A 337 4.20 16.99 34.61
CA LYS A 337 4.79 16.28 33.49
C LYS A 337 3.70 15.86 32.51
N LEU A 338 4.05 15.89 31.23
CA LEU A 338 3.19 15.43 30.14
C LEU A 338 2.76 13.98 30.35
N ALA A 339 3.71 13.09 30.65
CA ALA A 339 3.46 11.67 30.91
C ALA A 339 2.54 11.38 32.10
N ASP A 340 2.39 12.31 33.04
CA ASP A 340 1.52 12.15 34.21
C ASP A 340 0.08 12.64 33.95
N THR A 341 -0.15 13.38 32.86
CA THR A 341 -1.40 14.11 32.64
C THR A 341 -2.08 13.77 31.32
N VAL A 342 -1.32 13.60 30.24
CA VAL A 342 -1.86 13.32 28.90
C VAL A 342 -2.01 11.81 28.72
N ASP A 343 -3.17 11.37 28.24
CA ASP A 343 -3.39 9.96 27.92
C ASP A 343 -2.43 9.52 26.80
N GLU A 344 -1.80 8.35 26.99
CA GLU A 344 -0.74 7.85 26.12
C GLU A 344 -1.24 7.67 24.68
N GLU A 345 -2.33 6.92 24.47
CA GLU A 345 -2.87 6.63 23.14
C GLU A 345 -3.25 7.93 22.39
N LEU A 346 -3.81 8.91 23.12
CA LEU A 346 -4.10 10.24 22.57
C LEU A 346 -2.81 10.99 22.22
N PHE A 347 -1.79 10.98 23.07
CA PHE A 347 -0.52 11.65 22.80
C PHE A 347 0.22 11.07 21.58
N GLU A 348 0.20 9.74 21.45
CA GLU A 348 0.74 9.03 20.29
C GLU A 348 0.01 9.44 19.00
N ALA A 349 -1.32 9.53 19.04
CA ALA A 349 -2.14 9.97 17.90
C ALA A 349 -1.85 11.41 17.46
N LEU A 350 -1.29 12.25 18.35
CA LEU A 350 -1.02 13.67 18.08
C LEU A 350 0.38 13.94 17.53
N GLN A 351 1.25 12.93 17.48
CA GLN A 351 2.51 13.04 16.76
C GLN A 351 2.26 13.31 15.27
N LYS A 352 3.24 13.91 14.61
CA LYS A 352 3.28 14.11 13.16
C LYS A 352 4.70 13.95 12.63
N PRO A 353 4.91 13.59 11.35
CA PRO A 353 6.22 13.60 10.74
C PRO A 353 6.84 14.99 10.83
N HIS A 354 8.15 15.03 11.05
CA HIS A 354 8.88 16.28 11.12
C HIS A 354 8.88 16.99 9.76
N SER A 355 8.75 18.32 9.77
CA SER A 355 8.57 19.13 8.56
C SER A 355 9.78 19.11 7.60
N SER A 356 10.97 18.72 8.08
CA SER A 356 12.18 18.59 7.26
C SER A 356 12.18 17.37 6.34
N LEU A 357 11.32 16.38 6.59
CA LEU A 357 11.25 15.16 5.79
C LEU A 357 10.68 15.47 4.40
N ASN A 358 11.15 14.76 3.37
CA ASN A 358 10.54 14.83 2.06
C ASN A 358 9.14 14.18 2.08
N ALA A 359 8.31 14.47 1.07
CA ALA A 359 6.93 13.99 1.03
C ALA A 359 6.80 12.45 1.13
N LYS A 360 7.69 11.69 0.48
CA LYS A 360 7.68 10.22 0.52
C LYS A 360 7.95 9.68 1.93
N HIS A 361 8.93 10.26 2.62
CA HIS A 361 9.22 9.91 4.01
C HIS A 361 8.10 10.35 4.95
N GLN A 362 7.51 11.53 4.73
CA GLN A 362 6.33 11.96 5.51
C GLN A 362 5.19 10.96 5.38
N ASP A 363 4.89 10.47 4.17
CA ASP A 363 3.85 9.46 3.95
C ASP A 363 4.15 8.13 4.66
N LEU A 364 5.41 7.68 4.63
CA LEU A 364 5.85 6.47 5.34
C LEU A 364 5.72 6.62 6.86
N ILE A 365 6.17 7.75 7.41
CA ILE A 365 6.07 8.02 8.85
C ILE A 365 4.63 8.22 9.27
N TRP A 366 3.77 8.80 8.42
CA TRP A 366 2.34 8.84 8.68
C TRP A 366 1.74 7.44 8.79
N LYS A 367 2.13 6.52 7.88
CA LYS A 367 1.73 5.11 7.97
C LYS A 367 2.17 4.48 9.30
N LEU A 368 3.42 4.67 9.71
CA LEU A 368 3.93 4.18 11.00
C LEU A 368 3.11 4.73 12.17
N LEU A 369 2.88 6.04 12.21
CA LEU A 369 2.15 6.70 13.30
C LEU A 369 0.70 6.21 13.43
N VAL A 370 -0.01 5.98 12.32
CA VAL A 370 -1.39 5.45 12.38
C VAL A 370 -1.44 3.98 12.80
N ASN A 371 -0.36 3.22 12.56
CA ASN A 371 -0.25 1.84 13.04
C ASN A 371 0.15 1.77 14.52
N ILE A 372 0.88 2.77 15.04
CA ILE A 372 1.10 2.95 16.48
C ILE A 372 -0.22 3.34 17.17
N SER A 373 -0.88 4.42 16.72
CA SER A 373 -2.16 4.87 17.26
C SER A 373 -3.17 5.17 16.17
N SER A 374 -4.26 4.40 16.20
CA SER A 374 -5.30 4.41 15.17
C SER A 374 -6.46 5.39 15.42
N LEU A 375 -6.28 6.37 16.33
CA LEU A 375 -7.36 7.28 16.73
C LEU A 375 -7.74 8.31 15.64
N ASP A 376 -6.85 8.56 14.67
CA ASP A 376 -7.15 9.44 13.54
C ASP A 376 -7.78 8.66 12.38
N VAL A 377 -9.10 8.52 12.38
CA VAL A 377 -9.84 7.75 11.35
C VAL A 377 -9.62 8.21 9.91
N LEU A 378 -9.33 9.50 9.69
CA LEU A 378 -9.06 10.02 8.35
C LEU A 378 -7.70 9.55 7.86
N PHE A 379 -6.69 9.66 8.72
CA PHE A 379 -5.33 9.28 8.39
C PHE A 379 -5.19 7.76 8.32
N LEU A 380 -5.89 7.03 9.19
CA LEU A 380 -6.02 5.59 9.09
C LEU A 380 -6.58 5.19 7.71
N TYR A 381 -7.61 5.87 7.21
CA TYR A 381 -8.13 5.61 5.86
C TYR A 381 -7.14 5.98 4.73
N TRP A 382 -6.32 7.01 4.91
CA TRP A 382 -5.36 7.43 3.88
C TRP A 382 -4.11 6.56 3.81
N TYR A 383 -3.55 6.20 4.95
CA TYR A 383 -2.23 5.54 5.04
C TYR A 383 -2.31 4.04 5.33
N ASP A 384 -3.40 3.55 5.93
CA ASP A 384 -3.61 2.12 6.15
C ASP A 384 -5.08 1.68 5.94
N LYS A 385 -5.45 1.55 4.67
CA LYS A 385 -6.80 1.12 4.27
C LYS A 385 -7.15 -0.28 4.75
N GLU A 386 -6.17 -1.16 4.90
CA GLU A 386 -6.44 -2.54 5.32
C GLU A 386 -6.88 -2.56 6.78
N GLN A 387 -6.07 -1.95 7.66
CA GLN A 387 -6.40 -1.81 9.07
C GLN A 387 -7.69 -0.99 9.26
N PHE A 388 -7.90 0.06 8.45
CA PHE A 388 -9.15 0.81 8.44
C PHE A 388 -10.35 -0.11 8.16
N TYR A 389 -10.32 -0.91 7.09
CA TYR A 389 -11.45 -1.76 6.72
C TYR A 389 -11.71 -2.89 7.72
N GLU A 390 -10.66 -3.39 8.39
CA GLU A 390 -10.79 -4.36 9.47
C GLU A 390 -11.53 -3.74 10.66
N LYS A 391 -11.04 -2.62 11.19
CA LYS A 391 -11.65 -1.90 12.32
C LYS A 391 -13.07 -1.43 12.01
N TYR A 392 -13.27 -0.88 10.80
CA TYR A 392 -14.56 -0.36 10.33
C TYR A 392 -15.67 -1.42 10.41
N ARG A 393 -15.39 -2.71 10.21
CA ARG A 393 -16.43 -3.76 10.27
C ARG A 393 -17.12 -3.80 11.64
N ASN A 394 -16.35 -3.60 12.69
CA ASN A 394 -16.77 -3.78 14.08
C ASN A 394 -17.36 -2.51 14.72
N TRP A 395 -17.29 -1.36 14.04
CA TRP A 395 -17.86 -0.11 14.56
C TRP A 395 -19.38 -0.12 14.55
N ASP A 396 -19.96 0.65 15.48
CA ASP A 396 -21.38 0.97 15.52
C ASP A 396 -21.87 1.58 14.19
N ASP A 397 -23.14 1.36 13.85
CA ASP A 397 -23.71 1.79 12.58
C ASP A 397 -23.77 3.32 12.44
N SER A 398 -24.00 4.05 13.54
CA SER A 398 -23.98 5.51 13.56
C SER A 398 -22.56 6.06 13.53
N LEU A 399 -21.62 5.41 14.23
CA LEU A 399 -20.19 5.77 14.14
C LEU A 399 -19.66 5.63 12.70
N LYS A 400 -20.06 4.56 12.00
CA LYS A 400 -19.74 4.36 10.58
C LYS A 400 -20.19 5.53 9.71
N ASP A 401 -21.37 6.09 9.94
CA ASP A 401 -21.87 7.26 9.20
C ASP A 401 -21.05 8.52 9.49
N TRP A 402 -20.66 8.73 10.75
CA TRP A 402 -19.80 9.84 11.13
C TRP A 402 -18.42 9.75 10.48
N VAL A 403 -17.80 8.56 10.47
CA VAL A 403 -16.49 8.35 9.83
C VAL A 403 -16.58 8.54 8.31
N ILE A 404 -17.63 8.03 7.65
CA ILE A 404 -17.83 8.25 6.22
C ILE A 404 -17.97 9.73 5.91
N ALA A 405 -18.78 10.47 6.67
CA ALA A 405 -18.94 11.91 6.48
C ALA A 405 -17.61 12.65 6.68
N THR A 406 -16.86 12.27 7.72
CA THR A 406 -15.53 12.82 8.01
C THR A 406 -14.57 12.61 6.84
N ILE A 407 -14.48 11.39 6.30
CA ILE A 407 -13.61 11.09 5.16
C ILE A 407 -14.05 11.87 3.92
N ARG A 408 -15.35 11.85 3.59
CA ARG A 408 -15.88 12.52 2.39
C ARG A 408 -15.70 14.04 2.41
N ASN A 409 -15.72 14.67 3.58
CA ASN A 409 -15.53 16.12 3.70
C ASN A 409 -14.06 16.54 3.52
N ASN A 410 -13.12 15.59 3.41
CA ASN A 410 -11.68 15.84 3.32
C ASN A 410 -11.03 15.22 2.06
N ILE A 411 -11.82 14.68 1.11
CA ILE A 411 -11.33 14.13 -0.17
C ILE A 411 -11.55 15.12 -1.31
#